data_AF-A0A3L6QQG2-F1
#
_entry.id   AF-A0A3L6QQG2-F1
#
_cell.length_a   1.000
_cell.length_b   1.000
_cell.length_c   1.000
_cell.angle_alpha   90.00
_cell.angle_beta   90.00
_cell.angle_gamma   90.00
#
_symmetry.space_group_name_H-M   'P 1'
#
loop_
_entity.id
_entity.type
_entity.pdbx_description
1 polymer ?
#
loop_
_entity_poly.entity_id
_entity_poly.type
_entity_poly.pdbx_seq_one_letter_code
_entity_poly.pdbx_strand_id
1 'polypeptide(L)'
;MESAEGLMERLKLSAAEKKGIRIGASASTRAHSVDPQAIGKVLMEKLVNADGLAQALGRIWCPIKGVLCKRLGENHFLFSFLQALGKRRALEDGPWMFGKDLPVMVDFNEAKSIEEMEFKVIPIWVRVMKLPFGMMNRAQGKQLGGDRRIHGYEGTR
;
A
#
# COMPACT_ATOMS: atom_id res chain seq x y z
N MET A 1 -6.20 -43.24 -5.34
CA MET A 1 -5.54 -42.00 -4.88
C MET A 1 -4.43 -41.72 -5.87
N GLU A 2 -4.52 -40.66 -6.66
CA GLU A 2 -3.46 -40.28 -7.60
C GLU A 2 -2.27 -39.76 -6.76
N SER A 3 -1.09 -40.39 -6.91
CA SER A 3 0.13 -40.01 -6.17
C SER A 3 0.55 -38.59 -6.53
N ALA A 4 1.05 -37.82 -5.56
CA ALA A 4 1.55 -36.46 -5.77
C ALA A 4 2.62 -36.36 -6.87
N GLU A 5 3.34 -37.47 -7.11
CA GLU A 5 4.32 -37.61 -8.19
C GLU A 5 3.68 -37.56 -9.59
N GLY A 6 2.45 -38.04 -9.74
CA GLY A 6 1.69 -37.98 -11.00
C GLY A 6 1.19 -36.58 -11.37
N LEU A 7 1.00 -35.70 -10.38
CA LEU A 7 0.67 -34.30 -10.62
C LEU A 7 1.89 -33.48 -11.10
N MET A 8 3.09 -33.81 -10.63
CA MET A 8 4.32 -33.13 -11.04
C MET A 8 4.70 -33.40 -12.51
N GLU A 9 4.39 -34.60 -13.02
CA GLU A 9 4.64 -34.97 -14.43
C GLU A 9 3.82 -34.12 -15.42
N ARG A 10 2.69 -33.54 -14.98
CA ARG A 10 1.81 -32.70 -15.82
C ARG A 10 2.22 -31.23 -15.85
N LEU A 11 3.20 -30.80 -15.04
CA LEU A 11 3.74 -29.44 -15.03
C LEU A 11 4.89 -29.26 -16.03
N LYS A 12 4.69 -29.76 -17.26
CA LYS A 12 5.67 -29.57 -18.35
C LYS A 12 5.36 -28.27 -19.07
N LEU A 13 6.14 -27.23 -18.79
CA LEU A 13 6.10 -25.95 -19.49
C LEU A 13 6.20 -26.19 -21.01
N SER A 14 5.20 -25.74 -21.74
CA SER A 14 5.19 -25.81 -23.21
C SER A 14 6.29 -24.92 -23.79
N ALA A 15 6.69 -25.16 -25.04
CA ALA A 15 7.70 -24.33 -25.71
C ALA A 15 7.30 -22.84 -25.78
N ALA A 16 6.00 -22.52 -25.69
CA ALA A 16 5.48 -21.15 -25.61
C ALA A 16 5.68 -20.51 -24.22
N GLU A 17 5.79 -21.30 -23.16
CA GLU A 17 5.99 -20.86 -21.77
C GLU A 17 7.47 -20.86 -21.35
N LYS A 18 8.36 -21.36 -22.22
CA LYS A 18 9.83 -21.36 -22.03
C LYS A 18 10.49 -19.98 -22.14
N LYS A 19 9.71 -18.91 -22.15
CA LYS A 19 10.24 -17.55 -22.05
C LYS A 19 10.52 -17.28 -20.57
N GLY A 20 11.67 -17.75 -20.10
CA GLY A 20 12.11 -17.53 -18.73
C GLY A 20 11.89 -16.08 -18.31
N ILE A 21 11.17 -15.88 -17.20
CA ILE A 21 11.03 -14.56 -16.60
C ILE A 21 12.43 -14.17 -16.15
N ARG A 22 13.08 -13.30 -16.92
CA ARG A 22 14.29 -12.62 -16.46
C ARG A 22 13.83 -11.69 -15.35
N ILE A 23 13.94 -12.12 -14.11
CA ILE A 23 13.93 -11.19 -12.98
C ILE A 23 15.22 -10.40 -13.13
N GLY A 24 15.12 -9.28 -13.87
CA GLY A 24 16.20 -8.32 -13.97
C GLY A 24 16.40 -7.73 -12.58
N ALA A 25 17.35 -8.28 -11.83
CA ALA A 25 18.09 -7.48 -10.88
C ALA A 25 18.79 -6.41 -11.71
N SER A 26 18.12 -5.27 -11.88
CA SER A 26 18.79 -4.02 -12.23
C SER A 26 19.63 -3.64 -11.02
N ALA A 27 20.71 -4.37 -10.78
CA ALA A 27 21.79 -3.95 -9.92
C ALA A 27 22.53 -2.85 -10.68
N SER A 28 22.00 -1.63 -10.61
CA SER A 28 22.83 -0.46 -10.80
C SER A 28 23.73 -0.37 -9.57
N THR A 29 24.98 -0.79 -9.75
CA THR A 29 26.06 -0.62 -8.77
C THR A 29 26.33 0.86 -8.56
N ARG A 30 25.54 1.47 -7.69
CA ARG A 30 25.80 2.74 -7.03
C ARG A 30 25.27 2.54 -5.62
N ALA A 31 25.99 3.03 -4.62
CA ALA A 31 25.46 3.16 -3.26
C ALA A 31 24.32 4.19 -3.28
N HIS A 32 23.19 3.84 -3.89
CA HIS A 32 21.98 4.61 -3.86
C HIS A 32 21.24 4.18 -2.61
N SER A 33 21.03 5.13 -1.70
CA SER A 33 19.94 5.02 -0.74
C SER A 33 18.69 4.66 -1.53
N VAL A 34 18.18 3.45 -1.36
CA VAL A 34 16.90 3.05 -1.98
C VAL A 34 15.86 4.07 -1.51
N ASP A 35 15.16 4.70 -2.46
CA ASP A 35 14.10 5.65 -2.10
C ASP A 35 13.10 4.94 -1.18
N PRO A 36 12.56 5.60 -0.14
CA PRO A 36 11.55 5.00 0.72
C PRO A 36 10.38 4.48 -0.12
N GLN A 37 9.85 3.31 0.23
CA GLN A 37 8.77 2.65 -0.51
C GLN A 37 7.59 2.26 0.37
N ALA A 38 6.41 2.22 -0.24
CA ALA A 38 5.16 1.72 0.35
C ALA A 38 4.28 1.11 -0.75
N ILE A 39 3.35 0.24 -0.35
CA ILE A 39 2.38 -0.37 -1.24
C ILE A 39 1.00 0.25 -0.99
N GLY A 40 0.32 0.61 -2.06
CA GLY A 40 -1.05 1.10 -2.02
C GLY A 40 -2.01 0.13 -2.72
N LYS A 41 -3.16 -0.13 -2.10
CA LYS A 41 -4.29 -0.82 -2.72
C LYS A 41 -5.47 0.14 -2.83
N VAL A 42 -5.98 0.34 -4.05
CA VAL A 42 -7.24 1.09 -4.23
C VAL A 42 -8.40 0.12 -4.24
N LEU A 43 -9.34 0.29 -3.31
CA LEU A 43 -10.51 -0.57 -3.15
C LEU A 43 -11.59 -0.21 -4.18
N MET A 44 -11.33 -0.55 -5.44
CA MET A 44 -12.24 -0.33 -6.58
C MET A 44 -12.28 -1.57 -7.47
N GLU A 45 -13.43 -1.85 -8.10
CA GLU A 45 -13.56 -2.93 -9.09
C GLU A 45 -12.88 -2.57 -10.42
N LYS A 46 -12.90 -1.29 -10.80
CA LYS A 46 -12.29 -0.82 -12.05
C LYS A 46 -10.79 -0.57 -11.88
N LEU A 47 -10.01 -0.86 -12.93
CA LEU A 47 -8.58 -0.57 -12.95
C LEU A 47 -8.29 0.94 -12.88
N VAL A 48 -7.55 1.36 -11.86
CA VAL A 48 -7.12 2.74 -11.63
C VAL A 48 -5.86 3.06 -12.42
N ASN A 49 -5.80 4.23 -13.07
CA ASN A 49 -4.60 4.69 -13.78
C ASN A 49 -3.47 5.04 -12.77
N ALA A 50 -2.30 4.40 -12.92
CA ALA A 50 -1.15 4.58 -12.04
C ALA A 50 -0.57 6.01 -12.08
N ASP A 51 -0.50 6.63 -13.26
CA ASP A 51 0.03 7.99 -13.43
C ASP A 51 -0.91 9.03 -12.81
N GLY A 52 -2.22 8.86 -13.00
CA GLY A 52 -3.23 9.71 -12.38
C GLY A 52 -3.16 9.64 -10.85
N LEU A 53 -3.02 8.42 -10.31
CA LEU A 53 -2.86 8.18 -8.88
C LEU A 53 -1.56 8.81 -8.35
N ALA A 54 -0.45 8.63 -9.07
CA ALA A 54 0.85 9.21 -8.74
C ALA A 54 0.83 10.73 -8.74
N GLN A 55 0.18 11.37 -9.72
CA GLN A 55 0.07 12.82 -9.78
C GLN A 55 -0.77 13.38 -8.63
N ALA A 56 -1.93 12.76 -8.37
CA ALA A 56 -2.84 13.23 -7.33
C ALA A 56 -2.22 13.10 -5.93
N LEU A 57 -1.75 11.91 -5.58
CA LEU A 57 -1.21 11.63 -4.24
C LEU A 57 0.22 12.14 -4.09
N GLY A 58 1.00 12.14 -5.18
CA GLY A 58 2.37 12.67 -5.19
C GLY A 58 2.44 14.15 -4.83
N ARG A 59 1.48 14.97 -5.27
CA ARG A 59 1.40 16.40 -4.87
C ARG A 59 1.18 16.59 -3.38
N ILE A 60 0.56 15.61 -2.70
CA ILE A 60 0.24 15.67 -1.27
C ILE A 60 1.42 15.15 -0.46
N TRP A 61 1.93 13.97 -0.80
CA TRP A 61 3.00 13.32 -0.05
C TRP A 61 4.36 13.97 -0.30
N CYS A 62 4.65 14.24 -1.58
CA CYS A 62 5.93 14.74 -2.08
C CYS A 62 5.73 15.96 -3.02
N PRO A 63 5.30 17.13 -2.52
CA PRO A 63 4.94 18.28 -3.36
C PRO A 63 6.07 18.81 -4.26
N ILE A 64 7.34 18.57 -3.93
CA ILE A 64 8.48 19.13 -4.68
C ILE A 64 8.98 18.15 -5.74
N LYS A 65 9.18 16.89 -5.35
CA LYS A 65 9.82 15.88 -6.22
C LYS A 65 8.85 14.80 -6.72
N GLY A 66 7.63 14.75 -6.20
CA GLY A 66 6.63 13.75 -6.55
C GLY A 66 6.98 12.34 -6.06
N VAL A 67 6.30 11.37 -6.66
CA VAL A 67 6.46 9.94 -6.39
C VAL A 67 6.54 9.18 -7.71
N LEU A 68 7.24 8.06 -7.71
CA LEU A 68 7.13 7.07 -8.78
C LEU A 68 6.07 6.04 -8.37
N CYS A 69 5.24 5.62 -9.33
CA CYS A 69 4.18 4.65 -9.09
C CYS A 69 4.27 3.53 -10.12
N LYS A 70 4.44 2.29 -9.64
CA LYS A 70 4.47 1.09 -10.49
C LYS A 70 3.28 0.22 -10.17
N ARG A 71 2.51 -0.18 -11.19
CA ARG A 71 1.45 -1.18 -11.03
C ARG A 71 2.06 -2.55 -10.73
N LEU A 72 1.51 -3.23 -9.73
CA LEU A 72 1.91 -4.58 -9.32
C LEU A 72 0.81 -5.63 -9.59
N GLY A 73 -0.43 -5.19 -9.77
CA GLY A 73 -1.57 -6.06 -10.07
C GLY A 73 -2.86 -5.25 -10.22
N GLU A 74 -3.98 -5.91 -9.99
CA GLU A 74 -5.29 -5.26 -9.95
C GLU A 74 -5.35 -4.28 -8.79
N ASN A 75 -5.26 -2.99 -9.12
CA ASN A 75 -5.32 -1.88 -8.16
C ASN A 75 -4.29 -1.93 -7.01
N HIS A 76 -3.21 -2.69 -7.16
CA HIS A 76 -2.04 -2.68 -6.28
C HIS A 76 -0.90 -1.90 -6.94
N PHE A 77 -0.26 -1.03 -6.16
CA PHE A 77 0.75 -0.09 -6.65
C PHE A 77 1.93 0.02 -5.69
N LEU A 78 3.16 -0.02 -6.22
CA LEU A 78 4.38 0.34 -5.49
C LEU A 78 4.66 1.82 -5.67
N PHE A 79 4.75 2.55 -4.55
CA PHE A 79 5.16 3.95 -4.53
C PHE A 79 6.60 4.07 -4.07
N SER A 80 7.42 4.80 -4.83
CA SER A 80 8.76 5.23 -4.39
C SER A 80 8.73 6.73 -4.14
N PHE A 81 9.07 7.15 -2.92
CA PHE A 81 8.92 8.52 -2.45
C PHE A 81 10.20 9.31 -2.63
N LEU A 82 10.16 10.33 -3.48
CA LEU A 82 11.34 11.12 -3.82
C LEU A 82 11.65 12.23 -2.80
N GLN A 83 10.98 12.21 -1.64
CA GLN A 83 11.23 13.12 -0.51
C GLN A 83 11.19 12.35 0.82
N ALA A 84 12.07 12.73 1.75
CA ALA A 84 12.27 12.02 3.02
C ALA A 84 10.99 11.83 3.85
N LEU A 85 10.09 12.81 3.86
CA LEU A 85 8.83 12.75 4.62
C LEU A 85 7.66 12.12 3.85
N GLY A 86 7.84 11.81 2.56
CA GLY A 86 6.76 11.36 1.69
C GLY A 86 6.11 10.07 2.16
N LYS A 87 6.92 9.06 2.47
CA LYS A 87 6.45 7.75 2.97
C LYS A 87 5.70 7.89 4.28
N ARG A 88 6.27 8.63 5.24
CA ARG A 88 5.64 8.87 6.55
C ARG A 88 4.28 9.52 6.40
N ARG A 89 4.19 10.57 5.56
CA ARG A 89 2.91 11.20 5.21
C ARG A 89 1.95 10.13 4.71
N ALA A 90 2.29 9.41 3.65
CA ALA A 90 1.42 8.40 3.05
C ALA A 90 0.93 7.32 4.02
N LEU A 91 1.72 6.95 5.03
CA LEU A 91 1.35 5.92 6.00
C LEU A 91 0.57 6.46 7.21
N GLU A 92 0.83 7.69 7.66
CA GLU A 92 0.36 8.19 8.96
C GLU A 92 -0.66 9.33 8.85
N ASP A 93 -0.56 10.16 7.82
CA ASP A 93 -1.34 11.40 7.69
C ASP A 93 -2.67 11.19 6.93
N GLY A 94 -3.04 9.94 6.67
CA GLY A 94 -4.28 9.55 5.99
C GLY A 94 -5.55 9.80 6.82
N PRO A 95 -6.74 9.52 6.25
CA PRO A 95 -6.98 8.70 5.07
C PRO A 95 -6.76 9.47 3.77
N TRP A 96 -6.48 8.76 2.67
CA TRP A 96 -6.33 9.35 1.34
C TRP A 96 -7.59 9.15 0.52
N MET A 97 -7.89 10.12 -0.34
CA MET A 97 -8.97 10.00 -1.31
C MET A 97 -8.39 10.19 -2.71
N PHE A 98 -8.79 9.31 -3.63
CA PHE A 98 -8.53 9.47 -5.05
C PHE A 98 -9.87 9.44 -5.78
N GLY A 99 -10.41 10.62 -6.11
CA GLY A 99 -11.78 10.75 -6.58
C GLY A 99 -12.76 10.36 -5.48
N LYS A 100 -13.46 9.24 -5.65
CA LYS A 100 -14.40 8.67 -4.67
C LYS A 100 -13.86 7.42 -3.97
N ASP A 101 -12.66 6.98 -4.35
CA ASP A 101 -12.07 5.72 -3.90
C ASP A 101 -11.02 5.97 -2.81
N LEU A 102 -10.81 4.95 -1.99
CA LEU A 102 -9.96 5.00 -0.79
C LEU A 102 -8.70 4.13 -1.00
N PRO A 103 -7.53 4.73 -1.24
CA PRO A 103 -6.26 4.02 -1.25
C PRO A 103 -5.84 3.66 0.19
N VAL A 104 -5.60 2.37 0.43
CA VAL A 104 -5.01 1.85 1.67
C VAL A 104 -3.52 1.70 1.48
N MET A 105 -2.73 2.32 2.36
CA MET A 105 -1.28 2.33 2.29
C MET A 105 -0.69 1.44 3.38
N VAL A 106 0.26 0.59 2.99
CA VAL A 106 1.01 -0.28 3.91
C VAL A 106 2.50 -0.15 3.65
N ASP A 107 3.29 -0.40 4.69
CA ASP A 107 4.73 -0.40 4.53
C ASP A 107 5.18 -1.49 3.55
N PHE A 108 6.15 -1.18 2.70
CA PHE A 108 6.70 -2.16 1.78
C PHE A 108 7.58 -3.15 2.55
N ASN A 109 7.31 -4.44 2.36
CA ASN A 109 8.08 -5.53 2.94
C ASN A 109 8.55 -6.46 1.81
N GLU A 110 9.86 -6.48 1.57
CA GLU A 110 10.49 -7.27 0.51
C GLU A 110 10.33 -8.78 0.69
N ALA A 111 10.07 -9.25 1.92
CA ALA A 111 9.88 -10.65 2.22
C ALA A 111 8.44 -11.15 1.97
N LYS A 112 7.51 -10.26 1.62
CA LYS A 112 6.10 -10.59 1.38
C LYS A 112 5.72 -10.43 -0.07
N SER A 113 4.94 -11.39 -0.59
CA SER A 113 4.23 -11.22 -1.86
C SER A 113 3.07 -10.22 -1.70
N ILE A 114 2.46 -9.80 -2.81
CA ILE A 114 1.30 -8.89 -2.78
C ILE A 114 0.09 -9.57 -2.12
N GLU A 115 -0.06 -10.87 -2.31
CA GLU A 115 -1.13 -11.69 -1.74
C GLU A 115 -1.00 -11.83 -0.21
N GLU A 116 0.23 -11.77 0.32
CA GLU A 116 0.51 -11.83 1.77
C GLU A 116 0.39 -10.47 2.47
N MET A 117 0.19 -9.38 1.71
CA MET A 117 0.02 -8.04 2.27
C MET A 117 -1.41 -7.77 2.70
N GLU A 118 -1.56 -7.24 3.92
CA GLU A 118 -2.86 -6.97 4.52
C GLU A 118 -3.23 -5.49 4.43
N PHE A 119 -4.25 -5.17 3.63
CA PHE A 119 -4.80 -3.82 3.48
C PHE A 119 -6.05 -3.63 4.34
N LYS A 120 -5.93 -3.86 5.66
CA LYS A 120 -7.06 -3.96 6.59
C LYS A 120 -7.31 -2.73 7.45
N VAL A 121 -6.33 -1.83 7.57
CA VAL A 121 -6.34 -0.71 8.52
C VAL A 121 -6.03 0.60 7.80
N ILE A 122 -6.73 1.65 8.18
CA ILE A 122 -6.53 3.01 7.66
C ILE A 122 -6.47 3.97 8.85
N PRO A 123 -5.44 4.83 8.95
CA PRO A 123 -5.43 5.88 9.95
C PRO A 123 -6.55 6.88 9.64
N ILE A 124 -7.34 7.22 10.66
CA ILE A 124 -8.40 8.24 10.54
C ILE A 124 -8.15 9.37 11.53
N TRP A 125 -8.44 10.61 11.18
CA TRP A 125 -8.45 11.73 12.13
C TRP A 125 -9.88 11.95 12.64
N VAL A 126 -10.07 11.86 13.95
CA VAL A 126 -11.37 12.07 14.59
C VAL A 126 -11.30 13.38 15.35
N ARG A 127 -12.19 14.31 15.01
CA ARG A 127 -12.32 15.60 15.69
C ARG A 127 -13.44 15.51 16.71
N VAL A 128 -13.09 15.54 17.99
CA VAL A 128 -14.07 15.59 19.09
C VAL A 128 -14.52 17.03 19.29
N MET A 129 -15.81 17.29 19.09
CA MET A 129 -16.41 18.62 19.21
C MET A 129 -17.10 18.78 20.57
N LYS A 130 -17.17 20.02 21.07
CA LYS A 130 -17.82 20.36 22.35
C LYS A 130 -17.26 19.60 23.56
N LEU A 131 -15.96 19.26 23.54
CA LEU A 131 -15.29 18.66 24.69
C LEU A 131 -15.19 19.69 25.83
N PRO A 132 -15.66 19.39 27.05
CA PRO A 132 -15.53 20.31 28.19
C PRO A 132 -14.08 20.71 28.43
N PHE A 133 -13.83 21.97 28.81
CA PHE A 133 -12.46 22.48 28.98
C PHE A 133 -11.61 21.66 29.96
N GLY A 134 -12.20 21.17 31.06
CA GLY A 134 -11.49 20.30 32.02
C GLY A 134 -11.00 18.97 31.41
N MET A 135 -11.58 18.55 30.29
CA MET A 135 -11.21 17.34 29.56
C MET A 135 -10.27 17.62 28.38
N MET A 136 -9.99 18.89 28.04
CA MET A 136 -9.05 19.27 26.97
C MET A 136 -7.59 19.16 27.45
N ASN A 137 -7.15 17.96 27.83
CA ASN A 137 -5.79 17.70 28.27
C ASN A 137 -5.20 16.44 27.62
N ARG A 138 -3.87 16.31 27.65
CA ARG A 138 -3.14 15.24 26.97
C ARG A 138 -3.51 13.84 27.48
N ALA A 139 -3.82 13.69 28.77
CA ALA A 139 -4.20 12.40 29.34
C ALA A 139 -5.53 11.92 28.76
N GLN A 140 -6.53 12.80 28.73
CA GLN A 140 -7.84 12.51 28.12
C GLN A 140 -7.73 12.29 26.62
N GLY A 141 -6.90 13.08 25.91
CA GLY A 141 -6.63 12.86 24.50
C GLY A 141 -6.02 11.50 24.19
N LYS A 142 -5.09 11.01 25.02
CA LYS A 142 -4.54 9.65 24.89
C LYS A 142 -5.58 8.57 25.16
N GLN A 143 -6.42 8.76 26.17
CA GLN A 143 -7.50 7.82 26.48
C GLN A 143 -8.52 7.72 25.34
N LEU A 144 -8.88 8.85 24.73
CA LEU A 144 -9.79 8.90 23.59
C LEU A 144 -9.17 8.35 22.29
N GLY A 145 -7.87 8.51 22.10
CA GLY A 145 -7.15 8.01 20.92
C GLY A 145 -6.62 6.57 21.06
N GLY A 146 -6.85 5.93 22.22
CA GLY A 146 -6.08 4.79 22.70
C GLY A 146 -6.35 3.43 22.05
N ASP A 147 -7.32 3.32 21.14
CA ASP A 147 -7.60 2.04 20.48
C ASP A 147 -7.98 2.25 19.00
N ARG A 148 -7.01 2.04 18.11
CA ARG A 148 -7.20 2.16 16.66
C ARG A 148 -6.62 0.96 15.94
N ARG A 149 -7.34 -0.16 16.05
CA ARG A 149 -7.42 -1.16 14.99
C ARG A 149 -8.90 -1.36 14.66
N ILE A 150 -9.45 -0.43 13.88
CA ILE A 150 -10.70 -0.70 13.19
C ILE A 150 -10.43 -1.84 12.20
N HIS A 151 -10.80 -3.06 12.59
CA HIS A 151 -10.82 -4.19 11.68
C HIS A 151 -11.90 -3.91 10.65
N GLY A 152 -11.51 -3.80 9.38
CA GLY A 152 -12.44 -3.68 8.28
C GLY A 152 -13.50 -4.79 8.35
N TYR A 153 -14.76 -4.38 8.23
CA TYR A 153 -15.91 -5.26 8.14
C TYR A 153 -15.73 -6.25 6.96
N GLU A 154 -15.62 -7.55 7.25
CA GLU A 154 -15.95 -8.60 6.29
C GLU A 154 -17.47 -8.76 6.27
N GLY A 155 -18.11 -8.03 5.36
CA GLY A 155 -19.51 -8.22 5.02
C GLY A 155 -19.62 -8.98 3.71
N THR A 156 -19.64 -10.31 3.79
CA THR A 156 -20.17 -11.16 2.71
C THR A 156 -21.69 -11.03 2.74
N ARG A 157 -22.29 -10.48 1.67
CA ARG A 157 -23.56 -10.93 1.06
C ARG A 157 -23.90 -10.08 -0.15
#